data_AF-A0A5C3QXG4-F1
#
_entry.id   AF-A0A5C3QXG4-F1
#
_cell.length_a   1.000
_cell.length_b   1.000
_cell.length_c   1.000
_cell.angle_alpha   90.00
_cell.angle_beta   90.00
_cell.angle_gamma   90.00
#
_symmetry.space_group_name_H-M   'P 1'
#
loop_
_entity.id
_entity.type
_entity.pdbx_description
1 polymer ?
#
loop_
_entity_poly.entity_id
_entity_poly.type
_entity_poly.pdbx_seq_one_letter_code
_entity_poly.pdbx_strand_id
1 'polypeptide(L)'
;MGHGNSNKLYITHDEHTGRYGDHSSSKGFKGKVEAPHPGARTPFDCCALSFQPFNHPVCAREPDGSGYVFDLVNIVPWLKQHNNTHPITKEPLTTQDLITLHYSRKEATNEIHDPISFKPFNEHSHIVAIATTGNVFLAESIKGNVDLVNDVPFKKQDVITLQNPHGLPPASVASASAQAKAVPAEAKKAVAAKAPVEKLKAETPWNISPYSSGMPGASLTSTSVDPQNGNNTRLLWDEEELMFEEISSTLKGKGKEKDVGKRRAYVRVVTNLGGGSLNLELFCEKAPKTCYNFLMLAKAGKYDNCLFHRLIPGFMAQTGDPTGTGAGGESHWGIPFRDEHDLRNAALHDERGVLAMANKGAGTNGSQWYVTFKATPHLDKKHTVFGKLVGGEDVLDAMEKVRRKEGTDKPLKPLMITEVIIYQDPFEEYKTRLAKKLAKRAESKHHPAEAPKDTKPKDDMNWFGSKVGAGQKPAASTGVGGGVGKYLNLKRPLEASAPANPPPHENDKKKRKVATGFGDFSGW
;
A
#
# COMPACT_ATOMS: atom_id res chain seq x y z
N MET A 1 3.88 55.96 1.29
CA MET A 1 5.12 56.76 1.49
C MET A 1 6.21 55.78 1.89
N GLY A 2 7.37 55.64 1.26
CA GLY A 2 7.95 56.28 0.08
C GLY A 2 8.99 55.34 -0.54
N HIS A 3 9.31 55.59 -1.80
CA HIS A 3 10.35 54.88 -2.56
C HIS A 3 11.74 55.06 -1.93
N GLY A 4 12.44 53.96 -1.69
CA GLY A 4 13.89 53.91 -1.47
C GLY A 4 14.59 53.55 -2.78
N ASN A 5 15.46 54.44 -3.24
CA ASN A 5 16.23 54.38 -4.47
C ASN A 5 17.18 53.16 -4.57
N SER A 6 16.88 52.18 -5.41
CA SER A 6 17.91 51.42 -6.14
C SER A 6 17.38 50.92 -7.49
N ASN A 7 17.68 51.68 -8.57
CA ASN A 7 17.50 51.22 -9.95
C ASN A 7 18.60 50.20 -10.29
N LYS A 8 18.51 48.98 -9.76
CA LYS A 8 19.34 47.83 -10.16
C LYS A 8 18.43 46.70 -10.64
N LEU A 9 18.81 46.05 -11.74
CA LEU A 9 18.07 44.92 -12.34
C LEU A 9 18.27 43.59 -11.58
N TYR A 10 19.01 43.58 -10.47
CA TYR A 10 19.28 42.40 -9.65
C TYR A 10 19.35 42.78 -8.17
N ILE A 11 18.95 41.86 -7.31
CA ILE A 11 18.95 41.97 -5.84
C ILE A 11 20.28 41.43 -5.31
N THR A 12 20.89 42.10 -4.35
CA THR A 12 22.15 41.65 -3.72
C THR A 12 21.90 40.71 -2.53
N HIS A 13 22.89 39.88 -2.18
CA HIS A 13 22.77 38.90 -1.08
C HIS A 13 22.51 39.57 0.29
N ASP A 14 23.06 40.77 0.50
CA ASP A 14 22.81 41.57 1.71
C ASP A 14 21.39 42.15 1.77
N GLU A 15 20.79 42.49 0.62
CA GLU A 15 19.38 42.94 0.55
C GLU A 15 18.38 41.78 0.70
N HIS A 16 18.79 40.55 0.37
CA HIS A 16 18.02 39.34 0.66
C HIS A 16 18.07 38.96 2.16
N THR A 17 19.08 39.41 2.91
CA THR A 17 19.32 39.00 4.31
C THR A 17 19.08 40.12 5.33
N GLY A 18 18.84 41.36 4.89
CA GLY A 18 18.66 42.53 5.76
C GLY A 18 17.22 43.06 5.86
N ARG A 19 16.77 43.28 7.11
CA ARG A 19 15.68 44.13 7.69
C ARG A 19 14.30 44.27 7.04
N TYR A 20 14.07 43.84 5.81
CA TYR A 20 12.75 43.74 5.16
C TYR A 20 12.50 42.36 4.51
N GLY A 21 13.47 41.42 4.63
CA GLY A 21 13.42 40.06 4.09
C GLY A 21 13.03 38.97 5.10
N ASP A 22 12.19 39.28 6.09
CA ASP A 22 11.62 38.27 6.99
C ASP A 22 10.49 37.48 6.29
N HIS A 23 10.84 36.68 5.28
CA HIS A 23 10.05 35.51 4.92
C HIS A 23 10.56 34.34 5.75
N SER A 24 9.90 34.16 6.90
CA SER A 24 10.04 33.06 7.84
C SER A 24 10.04 31.70 7.12
N SER A 25 11.24 31.15 6.87
CA SER A 25 11.47 29.72 6.62
C SER A 25 11.58 28.93 7.92
N SER A 26 11.30 29.56 9.07
CA SER A 26 11.35 28.98 10.41
C SER A 26 9.98 28.78 11.07
N LYS A 27 8.88 28.83 10.32
CA LYS A 27 7.64 28.16 10.71
C LYS A 27 7.56 26.83 9.98
N GLY A 28 8.18 25.83 10.58
CA GLY A 28 8.09 24.45 10.15
C GLY A 28 6.63 24.06 9.93
N PHE A 29 6.33 23.68 8.70
CA PHE A 29 5.24 22.75 8.44
C PHE A 29 5.49 21.55 9.34
N LYS A 30 4.69 21.38 10.41
CA LYS A 30 4.57 20.09 11.07
C LYS A 30 3.95 19.17 10.03
N GLY A 31 4.82 18.46 9.31
CA GLY A 31 4.40 17.29 8.54
C GLY A 31 3.54 16.43 9.45
N LYS A 32 2.48 15.84 8.89
CA LYS A 32 1.78 14.75 9.56
C LYS A 32 2.84 13.85 10.18
N VAL A 33 2.70 13.55 11.46
CA VAL A 33 3.55 12.58 12.15
C VAL A 33 3.39 11.27 11.40
N GLU A 34 4.28 11.00 10.45
CA GLU A 34 4.39 9.70 9.83
C GLU A 34 4.79 8.72 10.94
N ALA A 35 4.09 7.59 11.00
CA ALA A 35 4.50 6.51 11.88
C ALA A 35 5.95 6.15 11.52
N PRO A 36 6.86 6.05 12.51
CA PRO A 36 8.25 5.74 12.21
C PRO A 36 8.36 4.41 11.45
N HIS A 37 9.28 4.36 10.49
CA HIS A 37 9.61 3.16 9.72
C HIS A 37 9.82 1.93 10.64
N PRO A 38 9.43 0.71 10.23
CA PRO A 38 9.60 -0.51 11.03
C PRO A 38 11.09 -0.78 11.24
N GLY A 39 11.63 -0.28 12.35
CA GLY A 39 13.07 -0.24 12.64
C GLY A 39 13.55 1.09 13.24
N ALA A 40 12.74 2.15 13.25
CA ALA A 40 13.02 3.34 14.05
C ALA A 40 12.88 2.98 15.54
N ARG A 41 13.87 3.39 16.33
CA ARG A 41 13.76 3.34 17.79
C ARG A 41 12.59 4.23 18.22
N THR A 42 11.73 3.72 19.10
CA THR A 42 10.67 4.53 19.71
C THR A 42 11.31 5.71 20.43
N PRO A 43 10.85 6.95 20.18
CA PRO A 43 11.25 8.11 20.96
C PRO A 43 11.03 7.85 22.47
N PHE A 44 11.87 8.44 23.31
CA PHE A 44 11.89 8.18 24.75
C PHE A 44 10.68 8.74 25.50
N ASP A 45 9.96 9.66 24.87
CA ASP A 45 8.77 10.34 25.37
C ASP A 45 7.46 9.69 24.87
N CYS A 46 7.56 8.61 24.09
CA CYS A 46 6.42 7.98 23.42
C CYS A 46 6.15 6.55 23.90
N CYS A 47 4.88 6.16 23.85
CA CYS A 47 4.42 4.80 24.09
C CYS A 47 4.84 3.87 22.95
N ALA A 48 5.41 2.70 23.26
CA ALA A 48 5.87 1.76 22.26
C ALA A 48 4.73 1.06 21.47
N LEU A 49 3.49 1.11 21.97
CA LEU A 49 2.32 0.55 21.28
C LEU A 49 1.65 1.57 20.35
N SER A 50 1.42 2.81 20.82
CA SER A 50 0.69 3.83 20.06
C SER A 50 1.59 4.83 19.32
N PHE A 51 2.89 4.85 19.60
CA PHE A 51 3.86 5.85 19.13
C PHE A 51 3.44 7.30 19.42
N GLN A 52 2.60 7.49 20.45
CA GLN A 52 2.15 8.79 20.92
C GLN A 52 2.79 9.13 22.27
N PRO A 53 2.94 10.41 22.61
CA PRO A 53 3.39 10.82 23.94
C PRO A 53 2.54 10.20 25.05
N PHE A 54 3.19 9.62 26.05
CA PHE A 54 2.47 8.95 27.15
C PHE A 54 2.03 9.95 28.24
N ASN A 55 0.88 9.66 28.85
CA ASN A 55 0.37 10.40 30.03
C ASN A 55 0.56 9.59 31.32
N HIS A 56 0.27 8.29 31.27
CA HIS A 56 0.41 7.37 32.40
C HIS A 56 1.38 6.24 32.02
N PRO A 57 2.71 6.51 32.03
CA PRO A 57 3.69 5.55 31.59
C PRO A 57 3.77 4.36 32.54
N VAL A 58 3.77 3.17 31.97
CA VAL A 58 4.00 1.89 32.63
C VAL A 58 5.08 1.13 31.89
N CYS A 59 5.91 0.39 32.60
CA CYS A 59 6.96 -0.44 32.05
C CYS A 59 6.58 -1.91 32.15
N ALA A 60 6.77 -2.64 31.06
CA ALA A 60 6.90 -4.10 31.10
C ALA A 60 8.39 -4.43 31.22
N ARG A 61 8.75 -5.23 32.24
CA ARG A 61 10.12 -5.64 32.49
C ARG A 61 10.42 -6.97 31.80
N GLU A 62 11.48 -7.00 31.00
CA GLU A 62 11.95 -8.21 30.33
C GLU A 62 13.00 -8.96 31.21
N PRO A 63 13.16 -10.27 31.01
CA PRO A 63 14.19 -11.07 31.71
C PRO A 63 15.62 -10.58 31.43
N ASP A 64 15.86 -9.98 30.26
CA ASP A 64 17.15 -9.42 29.85
C ASP A 64 17.54 -8.12 30.58
N GLY A 65 16.67 -7.60 31.45
CA GLY A 65 16.89 -6.35 32.19
C GLY A 65 16.59 -5.08 31.38
N SER A 66 16.14 -5.22 30.13
CA SER A 66 15.52 -4.14 29.36
C SER A 66 14.03 -3.99 29.70
N GLY A 67 13.45 -2.83 29.40
CA GLY A 67 12.02 -2.63 29.56
C GLY A 67 11.42 -1.79 28.44
N TYR A 68 10.18 -2.10 28.08
CA TYR A 68 9.40 -1.32 27.12
C TYR A 68 8.39 -0.43 27.84
N VAL A 69 8.30 0.83 27.42
CA VAL A 69 7.37 1.81 28.00
C VAL A 69 6.07 1.82 27.20
N PHE A 70 4.96 1.66 27.91
CA PHE A 70 3.60 1.73 27.38
C PHE A 70 2.80 2.79 28.14
N ASP A 71 1.69 3.22 27.54
CA ASP A 71 0.70 4.04 28.23
C ASP A 71 -0.40 3.13 28.78
N LEU A 72 -0.77 3.32 30.06
CA LEU A 72 -1.72 2.49 30.78
C LEU A 72 -3.06 2.36 30.04
N VAL A 73 -3.54 3.48 29.49
CA VAL A 73 -4.81 3.56 28.74
C VAL A 73 -4.81 2.68 27.50
N ASN A 74 -3.64 2.46 26.89
CA ASN A 74 -3.49 1.71 25.65
C ASN A 74 -3.16 0.23 25.90
N ILE A 75 -2.31 -0.08 26.89
CA ILE A 75 -1.87 -1.46 27.14
C ILE A 75 -2.96 -2.32 27.81
N VAL A 76 -3.79 -1.75 28.69
CA VAL A 76 -4.83 -2.53 29.38
C VAL A 76 -5.90 -3.05 28.41
N PRO A 77 -6.45 -2.24 27.48
CA PRO A 77 -7.33 -2.75 26.43
C PRO A 77 -6.65 -3.79 25.54
N TRP A 78 -5.37 -3.59 25.22
CA TRP A 78 -4.59 -4.55 24.42
C TRP A 78 -4.53 -5.93 25.11
N LEU A 79 -4.18 -5.97 26.39
CA LEU A 79 -4.05 -7.22 27.16
C LEU A 79 -5.36 -7.99 27.23
N LYS A 80 -6.49 -7.27 27.34
CA LYS A 80 -7.83 -7.87 27.32
C LYS A 80 -8.20 -8.46 25.95
N GLN A 81 -7.77 -7.83 24.86
CA GLN A 81 -8.09 -8.29 23.49
C GLN A 81 -7.22 -9.46 23.03
N HIS A 82 -5.98 -9.54 23.52
CA HIS A 82 -4.96 -10.48 23.06
C HIS A 82 -4.53 -11.48 24.14
N ASN A 83 -5.44 -11.81 25.08
CA ASN A 83 -5.25 -12.84 26.10
C ASN A 83 -3.93 -12.71 26.87
N ASN A 84 -3.67 -11.53 27.47
CA ASN A 84 -2.50 -11.27 28.33
C ASN A 84 -1.15 -11.61 27.66
N THR A 85 -0.98 -11.20 26.42
CA THR A 85 0.28 -11.36 25.67
C THR A 85 1.06 -10.03 25.65
N HIS A 86 2.36 -10.02 25.41
CA HIS A 86 3.13 -8.78 25.27
C HIS A 86 3.09 -8.30 23.81
N PRO A 87 2.85 -7.02 23.51
CA PRO A 87 2.69 -6.52 22.14
C PRO A 87 3.94 -6.65 21.26
N ILE A 88 5.14 -6.56 21.86
CA ILE A 88 6.43 -6.62 21.13
C ILE A 88 7.06 -8.02 21.19
N THR A 89 7.36 -8.52 22.39
CA THR A 89 8.04 -9.81 22.61
C THR A 89 7.12 -11.03 22.44
N LYS A 90 5.80 -10.86 22.50
CA LYS A 90 4.78 -11.95 22.45
C LYS A 90 4.85 -12.94 23.61
N GLU A 91 5.53 -12.60 24.69
CA GLU A 91 5.55 -13.36 25.94
C GLU A 91 4.27 -13.12 26.76
N PRO A 92 3.86 -14.02 27.67
CA PRO A 92 2.70 -13.78 28.51
C PRO A 92 2.98 -12.64 29.51
N LEU A 93 2.11 -11.61 29.55
CA LEU A 93 2.22 -10.45 30.42
C LEU A 93 0.89 -10.20 31.13
N THR A 94 0.89 -10.15 32.46
CA THR A 94 -0.30 -9.80 33.24
C THR A 94 -0.28 -8.34 33.68
N THR A 95 -1.44 -7.79 34.06
CA THR A 95 -1.54 -6.41 34.55
C THR A 95 -0.78 -6.17 35.87
N GLN A 96 -0.46 -7.22 36.62
CA GLN A 96 0.29 -7.12 37.88
C GLN A 96 1.79 -6.95 37.66
N ASP A 97 2.30 -7.39 36.51
CA ASP A 97 3.72 -7.31 36.15
C ASP A 97 4.11 -5.93 35.61
N LEU A 98 3.13 -5.05 35.39
CA LEU A 98 3.33 -3.69 34.91
C LEU A 98 3.77 -2.77 36.06
N ILE A 99 4.92 -2.13 35.88
CA ILE A 99 5.49 -1.19 36.85
C ILE A 99 5.10 0.22 36.43
N THR A 100 4.47 1.00 37.30
CA THR A 100 4.17 2.41 37.02
C THR A 100 5.43 3.25 37.05
N LEU A 101 5.65 4.04 35.99
CA LEU A 101 6.84 4.90 35.89
C LEU A 101 6.52 6.33 36.33
N HIS A 102 7.47 6.94 37.04
CA HIS A 102 7.40 8.33 37.49
C HIS A 102 8.51 9.15 36.83
N TYR A 103 8.11 10.00 35.90
CA TYR A 103 9.00 10.93 35.19
C TYR A 103 8.88 12.34 35.79
N SER A 104 10.02 12.98 36.10
CA SER A 104 10.06 14.39 36.47
C SER A 104 10.01 15.29 35.23
N ARG A 105 9.07 16.24 35.23
CA ARG A 105 8.88 17.23 34.15
C ARG A 105 9.09 18.63 34.68
N LYS A 106 9.74 19.51 33.90
CA LYS A 106 9.86 20.94 34.25
C LYS A 106 8.54 21.64 33.97
N GLU A 107 7.96 22.30 34.98
CA GLU A 107 6.64 22.96 34.87
C GLU A 107 6.58 24.03 33.77
N ALA A 108 7.69 24.72 33.49
CA ALA A 108 7.73 25.81 32.52
C ALA A 108 7.79 25.35 31.04
N THR A 109 8.41 24.20 30.76
CA THR A 109 8.69 23.73 29.39
C THR A 109 8.09 22.37 29.05
N ASN A 110 7.48 21.69 30.04
CA ASN A 110 7.00 20.30 29.95
C ASN A 110 8.08 19.27 29.53
N GLU A 111 9.35 19.66 29.59
CA GLU A 111 10.49 18.85 29.22
C GLU A 111 10.81 17.83 30.33
N ILE A 112 11.03 16.58 29.92
CA ILE A 112 11.37 15.49 30.83
C ILE A 112 12.85 15.61 31.20
N HIS A 113 13.15 15.56 32.49
CA HIS A 113 14.51 15.69 33.00
C HIS A 113 14.79 14.66 34.10
N ASP A 114 16.06 14.47 34.40
CA ASP A 114 16.52 13.67 35.53
C ASP A 114 16.28 14.42 36.86
N PRO A 115 15.65 13.82 37.87
CA PRO A 115 15.35 14.52 39.13
C PRO A 115 16.60 14.82 39.98
N ILE A 116 17.71 14.08 39.79
CA ILE A 116 18.95 14.26 40.55
C ILE A 116 19.87 15.25 39.85
N SER A 117 20.16 15.03 38.56
CA SER A 117 21.12 15.88 37.82
C SER A 117 20.49 17.10 37.14
N PHE A 118 19.15 17.20 37.12
CA PHE A 118 18.37 18.24 36.44
C PHE A 118 18.63 18.38 34.92
N LYS A 119 19.40 17.44 34.35
CA LYS A 119 19.69 17.37 32.91
C LYS A 119 18.45 16.89 32.15
N PRO A 120 18.09 17.53 31.02
CA PRO A 120 17.00 17.04 30.17
C PRO A 120 17.35 15.69 29.53
N PHE A 121 16.34 14.85 29.30
CA PHE A 121 16.51 13.61 28.56
C PHE A 121 16.55 13.87 27.05
N ASN A 122 17.48 13.20 26.37
CA ASN A 122 17.68 13.28 24.92
C ASN A 122 17.59 11.87 24.29
N GLU A 123 17.46 11.79 22.97
CA GLU A 123 17.46 10.52 22.21
C GLU A 123 18.76 9.70 22.35
N HIS A 124 19.85 10.35 22.79
CA HIS A 124 21.14 9.72 23.03
C HIS A 124 21.47 9.60 24.52
N SER A 125 20.48 9.76 25.40
CA SER A 125 20.68 9.59 26.85
C SER A 125 20.46 8.13 27.28
N HIS A 126 21.22 7.69 28.27
CA HIS A 126 21.09 6.35 28.84
C HIS A 126 20.09 6.38 30.00
N ILE A 127 18.84 6.00 29.71
CA ILE A 127 17.70 6.13 30.62
C ILE A 127 17.39 4.80 31.28
N VAL A 128 17.22 4.85 32.60
CA VAL A 128 17.02 3.70 33.47
C VAL A 128 15.90 3.98 34.44
N ALA A 129 15.08 2.97 34.73
CA ALA A 129 14.06 3.01 35.76
C ALA A 129 14.37 2.01 36.89
N ILE A 130 13.92 2.33 38.10
CA ILE A 130 14.04 1.42 39.25
C ILE A 130 12.71 0.67 39.41
N ALA A 131 12.75 -0.66 39.45
CA ALA A 131 11.55 -1.49 39.52
C ALA A 131 10.76 -1.32 40.84
N THR A 132 11.44 -1.02 41.94
CA THR A 132 10.83 -0.89 43.27
C THR A 132 10.06 0.42 43.45
N THR A 133 10.59 1.53 42.95
CA THR A 133 10.01 2.86 43.12
C THR A 133 9.34 3.40 41.86
N GLY A 134 9.66 2.86 40.68
CA GLY A 134 9.17 3.35 39.40
C GLY A 134 9.82 4.65 38.91
N ASN A 135 10.74 5.24 39.69
CA ASN A 135 11.40 6.49 39.32
C ASN A 135 12.39 6.29 38.16
N VAL A 136 12.44 7.26 37.26
CA VAL A 136 13.27 7.24 36.05
C VAL A 136 14.44 8.21 36.17
N PHE A 137 15.64 7.72 35.88
CA PHE A 137 16.90 8.45 36.02
C PHE A 137 17.80 8.30 34.78
N LEU A 138 18.81 9.17 34.70
CA LEU A 138 20.01 8.86 33.92
C LEU A 138 20.85 7.81 34.65
N ALA A 139 21.44 6.86 33.92
CA ALA A 139 22.32 5.87 34.55
C ALA A 139 23.54 6.47 35.26
N GLU A 140 24.01 7.65 34.82
CA GLU A 140 25.09 8.37 35.50
C GLU A 140 24.72 8.82 36.91
N SER A 141 23.43 9.02 37.18
CA SER A 141 22.90 9.55 38.44
C SER A 141 22.67 8.45 39.48
N ILE A 142 22.60 7.19 39.06
CA ILE A 142 22.42 6.03 39.93
C ILE A 142 23.79 5.62 40.52
N LYS A 143 24.28 6.40 41.49
CA LYS A 143 25.51 6.09 42.24
C LYS A 143 25.14 5.75 43.68
N GLY A 144 25.38 4.49 44.09
CA GLY A 144 25.20 4.06 45.48
C GLY A 144 24.07 3.07 45.76
N ASN A 145 23.37 2.54 44.74
CA ASN A 145 22.27 1.56 44.89
C ASN A 145 21.12 2.02 45.83
N VAL A 146 20.92 3.33 45.96
CA VAL A 146 19.83 3.93 46.73
C VAL A 146 19.12 4.92 45.82
N ASP A 147 17.79 4.89 45.83
CA ASP A 147 16.97 5.87 45.15
C ASP A 147 17.04 7.17 45.96
N LEU A 148 17.76 8.17 45.47
CA LEU A 148 17.98 9.44 46.16
C LEU A 148 16.74 10.35 46.23
N VAL A 149 15.64 9.98 45.57
CA VAL A 149 14.38 10.74 45.64
C VAL A 149 13.52 10.26 46.80
N ASN A 150 13.46 8.94 47.01
CA ASN A 150 12.60 8.30 48.02
C ASN A 150 13.37 7.62 49.16
N ASP A 151 14.71 7.70 49.17
CA ASP A 151 15.62 7.05 50.12
C ASP A 151 15.43 5.52 50.25
N VAL A 152 14.99 4.86 49.17
CA VAL A 152 14.76 3.41 49.14
C VAL A 152 15.99 2.69 48.57
N PRO A 153 16.62 1.76 49.31
CA PRO A 153 17.70 0.94 48.78
C PRO A 153 17.16 -0.08 47.76
N PHE A 154 17.86 -0.27 46.63
CA PHE A 154 17.48 -1.23 45.60
C PHE A 154 18.67 -2.07 45.13
N LYS A 155 18.42 -3.26 44.56
CA LYS A 155 19.49 -4.12 44.04
C LYS A 155 19.78 -3.76 42.58
N LYS A 156 20.99 -4.05 42.10
CA LYS A 156 21.33 -3.90 40.66
C LYS A 156 20.40 -4.68 39.72
N GLN A 157 19.80 -5.76 40.21
CA GLN A 157 18.80 -6.54 39.46
C GLN A 157 17.48 -5.80 39.29
N ASP A 158 17.17 -4.83 40.14
CA ASP A 158 15.93 -4.05 40.07
C ASP A 158 16.03 -2.87 39.10
N VAL A 159 17.18 -2.73 38.43
CA VAL A 159 17.48 -1.67 37.49
C VAL A 159 17.02 -2.09 36.10
N ILE A 160 16.04 -1.37 35.55
CA ILE A 160 15.46 -1.62 34.24
C ILE A 160 16.01 -0.61 33.25
N THR A 161 16.64 -1.10 32.18
CA THR A 161 17.17 -0.22 31.13
C THR A 161 16.09 0.07 30.11
N LEU A 162 15.59 1.32 30.08
CA LEU A 162 14.59 1.76 29.11
C LEU A 162 15.24 2.14 27.77
N GLN A 163 16.39 2.80 27.86
CA GLN A 163 17.10 3.29 26.68
C GLN A 163 18.60 3.22 26.88
N ASN A 164 19.26 2.40 26.07
CA ASN A 164 20.71 2.38 25.96
C ASN A 164 21.15 2.77 24.52
N PRO A 165 21.85 3.90 24.33
CA PRO A 165 22.41 4.30 23.03
C PRO A 165 23.81 3.73 22.76
N HIS A 166 24.53 3.29 23.80
CA HIS A 166 25.89 2.73 23.71
C HIS A 166 25.93 1.20 23.80
N GLY A 167 24.78 0.57 24.07
CA GLY A 167 24.61 -0.86 24.07
C GLY A 167 24.58 -1.38 22.64
N LEU A 168 25.44 -2.35 22.34
CA LEU A 168 25.25 -3.23 21.19
C LEU A 168 23.85 -3.85 21.31
N PRO A 169 23.03 -3.88 20.25
CA PRO A 169 21.72 -4.52 20.32
C PRO A 169 21.93 -6.00 20.73
N PRO A 170 21.23 -6.52 21.75
CA PRO A 170 21.25 -7.94 22.00
C PRO A 170 20.76 -8.66 20.74
N ALA A 171 21.51 -9.67 20.32
CA ALA A 171 21.18 -10.50 19.18
C ALA A 171 19.93 -11.35 19.50
N SER A 172 18.75 -10.74 19.46
CA SER A 172 17.47 -11.40 19.67
C SER A 172 16.34 -10.71 18.90
N VAL A 173 16.56 -10.46 17.61
CA VAL A 173 15.44 -10.55 16.66
C VAL A 173 15.25 -12.02 16.32
N ALA A 174 14.28 -12.64 16.99
CA ALA A 174 13.88 -14.01 16.75
C ALA A 174 13.34 -14.18 15.32
N SER A 175 14.12 -14.82 14.46
CA SER A 175 13.61 -15.57 13.31
C SER A 175 12.89 -16.82 13.82
N ALA A 176 11.62 -16.96 13.50
CA ALA A 176 10.80 -18.09 13.93
C ALA A 176 11.24 -19.40 13.27
N SER A 177 11.61 -20.41 14.08
CA SER A 177 11.27 -21.82 13.83
C SER A 177 11.68 -22.77 14.97
N ALA A 178 10.73 -23.63 15.32
CA ALA A 178 10.88 -25.01 15.80
C ALA A 178 10.81 -25.30 17.33
N GLN A 179 9.79 -26.09 17.67
CA GLN A 179 9.54 -26.76 18.94
C GLN A 179 10.51 -27.93 19.20
N ALA A 180 11.06 -27.95 20.42
CA ALA A 180 11.21 -29.05 21.40
C ALA A 180 11.61 -30.50 20.96
N LYS A 181 12.82 -30.95 21.41
CA LYS A 181 13.08 -31.93 22.52
C LYS A 181 14.47 -32.64 22.40
N ALA A 182 15.40 -32.28 23.31
CA ALA A 182 16.19 -33.10 24.28
C ALA A 182 16.31 -34.65 24.10
N VAL A 183 17.41 -35.44 24.31
CA VAL A 183 18.86 -35.40 24.75
C VAL A 183 19.48 -36.82 24.42
N PRO A 184 20.67 -37.32 24.89
CA PRO A 184 22.10 -36.91 24.84
C PRO A 184 23.08 -37.96 24.22
N ALA A 185 24.36 -37.55 24.12
CA ALA A 185 25.60 -38.32 24.44
C ALA A 185 26.57 -38.77 23.31
N GLU A 186 27.85 -38.66 23.70
CA GLU A 186 29.10 -39.26 23.18
C GLU A 186 29.99 -38.55 22.16
N ALA A 187 31.28 -38.63 22.48
CA ALA A 187 32.42 -37.97 21.87
C ALA A 187 32.92 -38.68 20.60
N LYS A 188 33.44 -37.91 19.62
CA LYS A 188 34.77 -38.08 19.00
C LYS A 188 34.97 -37.19 17.76
N LYS A 189 36.22 -36.71 17.66
CA LYS A 189 37.07 -36.40 16.49
C LYS A 189 36.73 -35.22 15.56
N ALA A 190 37.77 -34.39 15.42
CA ALA A 190 37.94 -33.30 14.47
C ALA A 190 37.99 -33.78 13.01
N VAL A 191 37.30 -33.07 12.09
CA VAL A 191 37.62 -33.00 10.64
C VAL A 191 37.11 -31.68 10.03
N ALA A 192 38.04 -30.96 9.39
CA ALA A 192 37.97 -30.04 8.24
C ALA A 192 36.92 -28.92 8.12
N ALA A 193 37.45 -27.70 7.89
CA ALA A 193 36.75 -26.52 7.41
C ALA A 193 36.07 -26.74 6.04
N LYS A 194 34.82 -26.28 5.89
CA LYS A 194 34.15 -26.11 4.60
C LYS A 194 33.88 -24.63 4.33
N ALA A 195 34.11 -24.25 3.07
CA ALA A 195 34.00 -22.94 2.45
C ALA A 195 32.58 -22.32 2.53
N PRO A 196 32.42 -21.00 2.33
CA PRO A 196 31.16 -20.30 2.60
C PRO A 196 30.10 -20.58 1.53
N VAL A 197 28.86 -20.80 1.99
CA VAL A 197 27.67 -21.05 1.18
C VAL A 197 27.11 -19.72 0.66
N GLU A 198 26.95 -19.61 -0.66
CA GLU A 198 26.31 -18.46 -1.31
C GLU A 198 24.85 -18.29 -0.84
N LYS A 199 24.48 -17.06 -0.46
CA LYS A 199 23.12 -16.71 -0.03
C LYS A 199 22.18 -16.73 -1.24
N LEU A 200 21.15 -17.57 -1.20
CA LEU A 200 20.04 -17.58 -2.14
C LEU A 200 19.33 -16.22 -2.14
N LYS A 201 19.12 -15.65 -3.32
CA LYS A 201 18.51 -14.33 -3.56
C LYS A 201 17.03 -14.39 -3.17
N ALA A 202 16.59 -13.50 -2.26
CA ALA A 202 15.19 -13.42 -1.83
C ALA A 202 14.24 -13.14 -3.02
N GLU A 203 13.05 -13.75 -3.02
CA GLU A 203 12.08 -13.59 -4.10
C GLU A 203 11.52 -12.15 -4.13
N THR A 204 11.61 -11.49 -5.29
CA THR A 204 11.01 -10.16 -5.45
C THR A 204 9.50 -10.27 -5.60
N PRO A 205 8.71 -9.51 -4.82
CA PRO A 205 7.26 -9.48 -4.95
C PRO A 205 6.85 -8.96 -6.33
N TRP A 206 5.67 -9.38 -6.81
CA TRP A 206 5.28 -9.18 -8.21
C TRP A 206 4.86 -7.74 -8.54
N ASN A 207 4.44 -6.99 -7.52
CA ASN A 207 3.93 -5.61 -7.54
C ASN A 207 5.03 -4.55 -7.31
N ILE A 208 6.30 -4.94 -7.41
CA ILE A 208 7.43 -4.04 -7.23
C ILE A 208 7.67 -3.21 -8.49
N SER A 209 7.91 -1.90 -8.34
CA SER A 209 8.17 -1.03 -9.49
C SER A 209 9.46 -1.44 -10.23
N PRO A 210 9.46 -1.47 -11.58
CA PRO A 210 10.68 -1.74 -12.34
C PRO A 210 11.69 -0.59 -12.21
N TYR A 211 11.20 0.63 -11.94
CA TYR A 211 11.99 1.84 -11.74
C TYR A 211 12.31 2.06 -10.26
N SER A 212 13.54 2.49 -9.96
CA SER A 212 13.88 3.04 -8.65
C SER A 212 13.28 4.44 -8.51
N SER A 213 12.88 4.83 -7.30
CA SER A 213 12.59 6.23 -6.99
C SER A 213 13.90 7.01 -7.21
N GLY A 214 14.02 7.67 -8.36
CA GLY A 214 15.26 8.24 -8.86
C GLY A 214 15.84 9.34 -7.96
N MET A 215 16.56 8.96 -6.92
CA MET A 215 17.57 9.79 -6.29
C MET A 215 18.93 9.41 -6.89
N PRO A 216 19.44 10.14 -7.90
CA PRO A 216 20.87 10.23 -8.17
C PRO A 216 21.47 11.23 -7.16
N GLY A 217 22.71 11.19 -6.73
CA GLY A 217 23.92 10.46 -7.05
C GLY A 217 25.02 11.17 -6.25
N ALA A 218 26.03 10.43 -5.79
CA ALA A 218 27.09 10.92 -4.90
C ALA A 218 27.70 12.26 -5.36
N SER A 219 27.92 13.16 -4.41
CA SER A 219 28.61 14.43 -4.60
C SER A 219 30.01 14.20 -5.19
N LEU A 220 30.31 14.87 -6.31
CA LEU A 220 31.54 14.73 -7.09
C LEU A 220 32.82 15.28 -6.39
N THR A 221 32.82 15.48 -5.07
CA THR A 221 33.91 16.16 -4.33
C THR A 221 34.34 15.52 -3.02
N SER A 222 33.90 14.30 -2.67
CA SER A 222 34.37 13.65 -1.43
C SER A 222 34.84 12.22 -1.64
N THR A 223 36.11 11.96 -1.33
CA THR A 223 36.77 10.65 -1.28
C THR A 223 36.26 9.82 -0.10
N SER A 224 34.99 9.46 -0.11
CA SER A 224 34.41 8.49 0.83
C SER A 224 33.51 7.57 0.02
N VAL A 225 33.89 6.31 -0.08
CA VAL A 225 33.08 5.27 -0.73
C VAL A 225 31.88 5.00 0.16
N ASP A 226 30.70 5.49 -0.22
CA ASP A 226 29.46 5.09 0.43
C ASP A 226 29.15 3.62 0.11
N PRO A 227 28.73 2.80 1.09
CA PRO A 227 28.32 1.43 0.83
C PRO A 227 27.09 1.42 -0.07
N GLN A 228 27.24 0.85 -1.28
CA GLN A 228 26.12 0.61 -2.17
C GLN A 228 25.17 -0.41 -1.54
N ASN A 229 24.05 0.04 -1.00
CA ASN A 229 22.89 -0.84 -0.86
C ASN A 229 22.38 -1.14 -2.28
N GLY A 230 22.82 -2.26 -2.84
CA GLY A 230 22.40 -2.77 -4.17
C GLY A 230 20.90 -3.08 -4.32
N ASN A 231 20.07 -2.66 -3.37
CA ASN A 231 18.63 -2.68 -3.47
C ASN A 231 18.12 -1.25 -3.51
N ASN A 232 18.10 -0.69 -4.72
CA ASN A 232 17.20 0.39 -5.09
C ASN A 232 15.88 0.27 -4.32
N THR A 233 15.47 1.32 -3.62
CA THR A 233 14.14 1.46 -3.01
C THR A 233 13.09 1.42 -4.12
N ARG A 234 12.75 0.22 -4.58
CA ARG A 234 11.65 0.03 -5.53
C ARG A 234 10.35 0.16 -4.74
N LEU A 235 9.46 1.00 -5.24
CA LEU A 235 8.16 1.23 -4.62
C LEU A 235 7.33 -0.04 -4.79
N LEU A 236 6.78 -0.52 -3.69
CA LEU A 236 5.76 -1.57 -3.70
C LEU A 236 4.43 -0.87 -4.03
N TRP A 237 3.82 -1.19 -5.17
CA TRP A 237 2.49 -0.66 -5.46
C TRP A 237 1.44 -1.40 -4.63
N ASP A 238 0.51 -0.64 -4.06
CA ASP A 238 -0.67 -1.17 -3.38
C ASP A 238 -1.49 -2.00 -4.37
N GLU A 239 -1.73 -3.26 -4.01
CA GLU A 239 -2.43 -4.20 -4.90
C GLU A 239 -3.83 -3.69 -5.25
N GLU A 240 -4.51 -3.01 -4.31
CA GLU A 240 -5.84 -2.42 -4.50
C GLU A 240 -5.85 -1.28 -5.53
N GLU A 241 -4.86 -0.38 -5.50
CA GLU A 241 -4.79 0.73 -6.46
C GLU A 241 -4.53 0.21 -7.87
N LEU A 242 -3.69 -0.82 -8.02
CA LEU A 242 -3.50 -1.52 -9.29
C LEU A 242 -4.82 -2.15 -9.81
N MET A 243 -5.66 -2.70 -8.92
CA MET A 243 -6.98 -3.20 -9.32
C MET A 243 -7.87 -2.07 -9.84
N PHE A 244 -7.89 -0.93 -9.14
CA PHE A 244 -8.71 0.21 -9.50
C PHE A 244 -8.26 0.82 -10.84
N GLU A 245 -6.96 0.86 -11.11
CA GLU A 245 -6.42 1.28 -12.40
C GLU A 245 -6.80 0.31 -13.53
N GLU A 246 -6.71 -1.02 -13.33
CA GLU A 246 -7.08 -1.97 -14.40
C GLU A 246 -8.59 -1.90 -14.72
N ILE A 247 -9.44 -1.72 -13.71
CA ILE A 247 -10.90 -1.64 -13.86
C ILE A 247 -11.32 -0.30 -14.48
N SER A 248 -10.69 0.81 -14.08
CA SER A 248 -10.96 2.14 -14.64
C SER A 248 -10.32 2.35 -16.03
N SER A 249 -9.26 1.61 -16.36
CA SER A 249 -8.60 1.73 -17.66
C SER A 249 -9.59 1.43 -18.79
N THR A 250 -9.81 2.40 -19.67
CA THR A 250 -10.73 2.26 -20.79
C THR A 250 -10.20 1.19 -21.75
N LEU A 251 -10.98 0.13 -21.96
CA LEU A 251 -10.64 -0.95 -22.88
C LEU A 251 -10.36 -0.41 -24.29
N LYS A 252 -9.12 -0.60 -24.78
CA LYS A 252 -8.75 -0.36 -26.17
C LYS A 252 -9.06 -1.62 -27.00
N GLY A 253 -10.21 -1.66 -27.69
CA GLY A 253 -10.57 -2.77 -28.58
C GLY A 253 -12.00 -2.71 -29.16
N LYS A 254 -12.27 -3.51 -30.21
CA LYS A 254 -13.62 -3.70 -30.82
C LYS A 254 -14.42 -4.69 -29.97
N GLY A 255 -15.39 -4.22 -29.20
CA GLY A 255 -16.23 -5.04 -28.28
C GLY A 255 -16.80 -4.29 -27.07
N LYS A 256 -16.74 -2.95 -27.09
CA LYS A 256 -16.80 -2.04 -25.93
C LYS A 256 -18.02 -2.22 -25.01
N GLU A 257 -19.19 -2.52 -25.55
CA GLU A 257 -20.43 -2.52 -24.76
C GLU A 257 -20.61 -3.78 -23.90
N LYS A 258 -20.21 -4.95 -24.41
CA LYS A 258 -20.35 -6.22 -23.69
C LYS A 258 -19.35 -6.36 -22.54
N ASP A 259 -18.19 -5.73 -22.65
CA ASP A 259 -17.17 -5.76 -21.60
C ASP A 259 -17.40 -4.69 -20.52
N VAL A 260 -18.05 -3.57 -20.87
CA VAL A 260 -18.52 -2.57 -19.89
C VAL A 260 -19.57 -3.18 -18.96
N GLY A 261 -20.52 -3.95 -19.50
CA GLY A 261 -21.52 -4.65 -18.68
C GLY A 261 -20.91 -5.62 -17.66
N LYS A 262 -19.77 -6.26 -17.97
CA LYS A 262 -19.07 -7.15 -17.03
C LYS A 262 -18.30 -6.42 -15.93
N ARG A 263 -17.95 -5.15 -16.18
CA ARG A 263 -17.24 -4.31 -15.21
C ARG A 263 -18.17 -3.53 -14.30
N ARG A 264 -19.48 -3.52 -14.58
CA ARG A 264 -20.47 -2.95 -13.69
C ARG A 264 -20.86 -3.97 -12.63
N ALA A 265 -21.17 -3.47 -11.44
CA ALA A 265 -21.71 -4.29 -10.37
C ALA A 265 -23.22 -4.07 -10.26
N TYR A 266 -23.96 -5.14 -10.01
CA TYR A 266 -25.41 -5.07 -9.79
C TYR A 266 -25.72 -5.44 -8.35
N VAL A 267 -26.45 -4.55 -7.67
CA VAL A 267 -26.77 -4.68 -6.25
C VAL A 267 -28.26 -4.46 -6.05
N ARG A 268 -28.89 -5.28 -5.22
CA ARG A 268 -30.28 -5.15 -4.82
C ARG A 268 -30.36 -4.76 -3.36
N VAL A 269 -30.95 -3.59 -3.10
CA VAL A 269 -31.20 -3.09 -1.74
C VAL A 269 -32.65 -3.39 -1.40
N VAL A 270 -32.85 -4.25 -0.42
CA VAL A 270 -34.18 -4.58 0.11
C VAL A 270 -34.50 -3.59 1.21
N THR A 271 -35.69 -2.99 1.14
CA THR A 271 -36.14 -2.01 2.13
C THR A 271 -37.39 -2.51 2.84
N ASN A 272 -37.67 -1.96 4.02
CA ASN A 272 -38.87 -2.28 4.79
C ASN A 272 -40.18 -1.77 4.13
N LEU A 273 -40.10 -0.96 3.07
CA LEU A 273 -41.29 -0.60 2.30
C LEU A 273 -41.73 -1.84 1.51
N GLY A 274 -42.88 -2.39 1.87
CA GLY A 274 -43.48 -3.59 1.25
C GLY A 274 -43.91 -3.44 -0.23
N GLY A 275 -43.21 -2.62 -1.00
CA GLY A 275 -43.44 -2.34 -2.42
C GLY A 275 -42.30 -2.79 -3.34
N GLY A 276 -41.25 -3.47 -2.83
CA GLY A 276 -40.19 -4.04 -3.64
C GLY A 276 -38.79 -3.63 -3.19
N SER A 277 -37.81 -3.87 -4.06
CA SER A 277 -36.39 -3.65 -3.82
C SER A 277 -35.79 -2.70 -4.85
N LEU A 278 -34.81 -1.91 -4.45
CA LEU A 278 -34.07 -1.02 -5.35
C LEU A 278 -32.96 -1.80 -6.03
N ASN A 279 -32.99 -1.87 -7.36
CA ASN A 279 -31.95 -2.49 -8.16
C ASN A 279 -30.99 -1.41 -8.67
N LEU A 280 -29.75 -1.47 -8.19
CA LEU A 280 -28.69 -0.51 -8.42
C LEU A 280 -27.66 -1.08 -9.39
N GLU A 281 -27.24 -0.25 -10.34
CA GLU A 281 -26.10 -0.49 -11.21
C GLU A 281 -24.96 0.45 -10.78
N LEU A 282 -23.80 -0.13 -10.47
CA LEU A 282 -22.62 0.62 -10.03
C LEU A 282 -21.61 0.78 -11.17
N PHE A 283 -21.12 2.00 -11.34
CA PHE A 283 -20.16 2.38 -12.37
C PHE A 283 -18.72 2.21 -11.89
N CYS A 284 -18.28 0.96 -11.70
CA CYS A 284 -16.93 0.66 -11.21
C CYS A 284 -15.82 1.17 -12.16
N GLU A 285 -16.12 1.40 -13.44
CA GLU A 285 -15.18 1.99 -14.39
C GLU A 285 -14.91 3.48 -14.12
N LYS A 286 -15.92 4.20 -13.63
CA LYS A 286 -15.83 5.65 -13.39
C LYS A 286 -15.33 5.95 -11.98
N ALA A 287 -15.85 5.22 -11.00
CA ALA A 287 -15.57 5.42 -9.58
C ALA A 287 -15.20 4.07 -8.92
N PRO A 288 -14.02 3.50 -9.25
CA PRO A 288 -13.64 2.16 -8.77
C PRO A 288 -13.48 2.10 -7.26
N LYS A 289 -12.85 3.10 -6.63
CA LYS A 289 -12.61 3.11 -5.18
C LYS A 289 -13.93 3.23 -4.42
N THR A 290 -14.83 4.09 -4.92
CA THR A 290 -16.15 4.29 -4.33
C THR A 290 -17.02 3.04 -4.43
N CYS A 291 -17.05 2.39 -5.60
CA CYS A 291 -17.80 1.15 -5.80
C CYS A 291 -17.27 0.01 -4.94
N TYR A 292 -15.95 -0.13 -4.85
CA TYR A 292 -15.32 -1.14 -4.01
C TYR A 292 -15.66 -0.94 -2.53
N ASN A 293 -15.57 0.31 -2.04
CA ASN A 293 -15.98 0.64 -0.68
C ASN A 293 -17.43 0.23 -0.40
N PHE A 294 -18.36 0.57 -1.29
CA PHE A 294 -19.77 0.22 -1.14
C PHE A 294 -19.99 -1.31 -1.12
N LEU A 295 -19.37 -2.05 -2.04
CA LEU A 295 -19.50 -3.51 -2.10
C LEU A 295 -18.91 -4.19 -0.86
N MET A 296 -17.76 -3.75 -0.39
CA MET A 296 -17.13 -4.31 0.81
C MET A 296 -17.95 -4.03 2.07
N LEU A 297 -18.53 -2.84 2.20
CA LEU A 297 -19.44 -2.49 3.31
C LEU A 297 -20.74 -3.30 3.26
N ALA A 298 -21.29 -3.54 2.06
CA ALA A 298 -22.45 -4.38 1.87
C ALA A 298 -22.17 -5.84 2.28
N LYS A 299 -21.02 -6.41 1.88
CA LYS A 299 -20.60 -7.76 2.30
C LYS A 299 -20.39 -7.88 3.80
N ALA A 300 -19.89 -6.82 4.43
CA ALA A 300 -19.72 -6.76 5.87
C ALA A 300 -21.05 -6.58 6.64
N GLY A 301 -22.20 -6.50 5.95
CA GLY A 301 -23.51 -6.28 6.57
C GLY A 301 -23.65 -4.91 7.23
N LYS A 302 -22.80 -3.93 6.88
CA LYS A 302 -22.81 -2.60 7.52
C LYS A 302 -24.06 -1.79 7.18
N TYR A 303 -24.70 -2.10 6.06
CA TYR A 303 -25.93 -1.44 5.61
C TYR A 303 -27.21 -2.11 6.13
N ASP A 304 -27.10 -3.24 6.82
CA ASP A 304 -28.26 -3.96 7.35
C ASP A 304 -28.86 -3.15 8.50
N ASN A 305 -30.18 -2.97 8.45
CA ASN A 305 -30.96 -2.11 9.36
C ASN A 305 -30.56 -0.63 9.36
N CYS A 306 -29.83 -0.15 8.34
CA CYS A 306 -29.52 1.28 8.21
C CYS A 306 -30.76 2.09 7.88
N LEU A 307 -30.96 3.19 8.62
CA LEU A 307 -32.08 4.10 8.45
C LEU A 307 -31.83 5.12 7.32
N PHE A 308 -32.90 5.58 6.68
CA PHE A 308 -32.88 6.82 5.91
C PHE A 308 -33.08 7.99 6.87
N HIS A 309 -31.98 8.61 7.29
CA HIS A 309 -32.00 9.70 8.27
C HIS A 309 -32.34 11.06 7.66
N ARG A 310 -32.26 11.21 6.33
CA ARG A 310 -32.61 12.44 5.63
C ARG A 310 -33.31 12.14 4.33
N LEU A 311 -34.54 12.64 4.18
CA LEU A 311 -35.37 12.50 3.00
C LEU A 311 -35.92 13.88 2.64
N ILE A 312 -35.62 14.36 1.44
CA ILE A 312 -36.13 15.63 0.91
C ILE A 312 -36.85 15.33 -0.41
N PRO A 313 -38.20 15.38 -0.44
CA PRO A 313 -38.99 15.13 -1.64
C PRO A 313 -38.57 16.07 -2.77
N GLY A 314 -38.49 15.56 -4.00
CA GLY A 314 -38.02 16.30 -5.17
C GLY A 314 -36.52 16.61 -5.20
N PHE A 315 -35.75 16.18 -4.20
CA PHE A 315 -34.30 16.38 -4.12
C PHE A 315 -33.54 15.06 -3.99
N MET A 316 -33.42 14.50 -2.79
CA MET A 316 -32.67 13.26 -2.54
C MET A 316 -33.09 12.56 -1.25
N ALA A 317 -32.79 11.27 -1.17
CA ALA A 317 -32.87 10.46 0.05
C ALA A 317 -31.48 9.94 0.42
N GLN A 318 -31.03 10.22 1.65
CA GLN A 318 -29.71 9.90 2.16
C GLN A 318 -29.79 8.78 3.21
N THR A 319 -28.82 7.87 3.14
CA THR A 319 -28.66 6.71 4.03
C THR A 319 -27.18 6.36 4.19
N GLY A 320 -26.89 5.17 4.73
CA GLY A 320 -25.54 4.64 4.89
C GLY A 320 -24.85 5.11 6.18
N ASP A 321 -25.61 5.58 7.17
CA ASP A 321 -25.13 5.81 8.53
C ASP A 321 -25.68 4.72 9.48
N PRO A 322 -24.84 3.78 9.96
CA PRO A 322 -25.26 2.75 10.92
C PRO A 322 -25.80 3.32 12.24
N THR A 323 -25.43 4.56 12.59
CA THR A 323 -25.90 5.22 13.81
C THR A 323 -27.25 5.91 13.65
N GLY A 324 -27.69 6.17 12.41
CA GLY A 324 -28.94 6.91 12.11
C GLY A 324 -28.95 8.38 12.56
N THR A 325 -27.80 8.92 12.97
CA THR A 325 -27.67 10.32 13.44
C THR A 325 -27.51 11.28 12.27
N GLY A 326 -26.92 10.82 11.16
CA GLY A 326 -26.55 11.58 9.97
C GLY A 326 -25.11 12.10 10.00
N ALA A 327 -24.39 11.91 11.09
CA ALA A 327 -23.00 12.33 11.23
C ALA A 327 -22.00 11.15 11.23
N GLY A 328 -22.49 9.91 11.39
CA GLY A 328 -21.67 8.71 11.50
C GLY A 328 -21.34 8.06 10.16
N GLY A 329 -20.72 6.89 10.20
CA GLY A 329 -20.35 6.12 9.02
C GLY A 329 -18.88 6.26 8.64
N GLU A 330 -18.21 5.12 8.60
CA GLU A 330 -16.80 4.99 8.22
C GLU A 330 -16.69 4.27 6.87
N SER A 331 -15.57 4.44 6.17
CA SER A 331 -15.26 3.66 4.98
C SER A 331 -14.83 2.24 5.35
N HIS A 332 -14.73 1.34 4.37
CA HIS A 332 -14.18 0.01 4.56
C HIS A 332 -12.75 0.02 5.15
N TRP A 333 -11.97 1.06 4.82
CA TRP A 333 -10.60 1.24 5.31
C TRP A 333 -10.52 1.95 6.67
N GLY A 334 -11.65 2.35 7.25
CA GLY A 334 -11.73 3.16 8.48
C GLY A 334 -11.34 4.65 8.30
N ILE A 335 -10.67 4.99 7.20
CA ILE A 335 -10.20 6.35 6.89
C ILE A 335 -11.04 6.94 5.74
N PRO A 336 -11.44 8.22 5.79
CA PRO A 336 -12.10 8.87 4.66
C PRO A 336 -11.25 8.82 3.39
N PHE A 337 -11.88 8.63 2.23
CA PHE A 337 -11.16 8.48 0.96
C PHE A 337 -11.45 9.62 -0.03
N ARG A 338 -10.54 9.76 -1.00
CA ARG A 338 -10.56 10.80 -2.04
C ARG A 338 -11.84 10.77 -2.87
N ASP A 339 -12.21 11.92 -3.39
CA ASP A 339 -13.26 12.02 -4.39
C ASP A 339 -12.78 11.57 -5.78
N GLU A 340 -13.70 11.04 -6.59
CA GLU A 340 -13.43 10.56 -7.95
C GLU A 340 -14.22 11.36 -9.02
N HIS A 341 -14.81 12.51 -8.65
CA HIS A 341 -15.58 13.36 -9.56
C HIS A 341 -14.72 14.18 -10.54
N ASP A 342 -13.41 14.31 -10.28
CA ASP A 342 -12.48 15.08 -11.11
C ASP A 342 -11.96 14.30 -12.33
N LEU A 343 -12.30 13.01 -12.45
CA LEU A 343 -11.89 12.19 -13.58
C LEU A 343 -12.65 12.60 -14.85
N ARG A 344 -11.95 12.61 -16.00
CA ARG A 344 -12.50 13.02 -17.32
C ARG A 344 -13.79 12.28 -17.73
N ASN A 345 -14.04 11.10 -17.16
CA ASN A 345 -15.20 10.26 -17.44
C ASN A 345 -16.22 10.18 -16.28
N ALA A 346 -16.15 11.09 -15.30
CA ALA A 346 -17.05 11.09 -14.15
C ALA A 346 -18.54 11.14 -14.57
N ALA A 347 -19.39 10.49 -13.80
CA ALA A 347 -20.84 10.56 -14.00
C ALA A 347 -21.40 11.85 -13.39
N LEU A 348 -22.46 12.37 -14.00
CA LEU A 348 -23.14 13.62 -13.62
C LEU A 348 -24.52 13.31 -13.03
N HIS A 349 -25.10 14.28 -12.31
CA HIS A 349 -26.43 14.18 -11.72
C HIS A 349 -27.54 14.65 -12.68
N ASP A 350 -27.56 14.09 -13.88
CA ASP A 350 -28.47 14.52 -14.96
C ASP A 350 -29.84 13.87 -14.90
N GLU A 351 -29.96 12.74 -14.19
CA GLU A 351 -31.14 11.88 -14.21
C GLU A 351 -31.70 11.64 -12.81
N ARG A 352 -32.94 11.14 -12.76
CA ARG A 352 -33.54 10.60 -11.56
C ARG A 352 -32.92 9.25 -11.21
N GLY A 353 -32.76 8.98 -9.92
CA GLY A 353 -32.22 7.72 -9.44
C GLY A 353 -30.71 7.62 -9.56
N VAL A 354 -29.99 8.75 -9.61
CA VAL A 354 -28.52 8.75 -9.59
C VAL A 354 -28.04 8.52 -8.16
N LEU A 355 -26.99 7.71 -8.00
CA LEU A 355 -26.37 7.39 -6.70
C LEU A 355 -25.04 8.10 -6.55
N ALA A 356 -24.91 8.81 -5.43
CA ALA A 356 -23.70 9.56 -5.12
C ALA A 356 -23.33 9.48 -3.63
N MET A 357 -22.05 9.68 -3.34
CA MET A 357 -21.53 9.69 -1.97
C MET A 357 -21.85 11.00 -1.28
N ALA A 358 -22.30 10.92 -0.02
CA ALA A 358 -22.38 12.08 0.86
C ALA A 358 -20.99 12.37 1.43
N ASN A 359 -20.60 13.64 1.44
CA ASN A 359 -19.34 14.11 1.99
C ASN A 359 -19.54 15.35 2.86
N LYS A 360 -18.53 15.68 3.67
CA LYS A 360 -18.48 16.88 4.52
C LYS A 360 -17.48 17.91 3.98
N GLY A 361 -16.99 17.71 2.76
CA GLY A 361 -15.90 18.45 2.13
C GLY A 361 -15.09 17.54 1.20
N ALA A 362 -14.13 18.11 0.47
CA ALA A 362 -13.30 17.38 -0.48
C ALA A 362 -12.51 16.25 0.21
N GLY A 363 -12.58 15.04 -0.35
CA GLY A 363 -11.84 13.87 0.12
C GLY A 363 -12.32 13.28 1.45
N THR A 364 -13.59 13.53 1.83
CA THR A 364 -14.18 13.05 3.09
C THR A 364 -15.24 11.96 2.89
N ASN A 365 -15.11 11.14 1.84
CA ASN A 365 -16.06 10.07 1.58
C ASN A 365 -15.95 8.97 2.64
N GLY A 366 -17.10 8.52 3.15
CA GLY A 366 -17.21 7.45 4.15
C GLY A 366 -18.09 6.30 3.65
N SER A 367 -19.16 6.00 4.40
CA SER A 367 -20.17 4.99 4.02
C SER A 367 -21.52 5.58 3.61
N GLN A 368 -21.75 6.87 3.89
CA GLN A 368 -23.01 7.53 3.59
C GLN A 368 -23.15 7.81 2.09
N TRP A 369 -24.34 7.54 1.56
CA TRP A 369 -24.69 7.77 0.16
C TRP A 369 -26.14 8.24 0.06
N TYR A 370 -26.49 8.82 -1.08
CA TYR A 370 -27.84 9.25 -1.36
C TYR A 370 -28.26 8.88 -2.78
N VAL A 371 -29.57 8.78 -2.96
CA VAL A 371 -30.24 8.62 -4.25
C VAL A 371 -31.02 9.89 -4.57
N THR A 372 -30.91 10.38 -5.80
CA THR A 372 -31.61 11.59 -6.24
C THR A 372 -33.02 11.28 -6.75
N PHE A 373 -33.98 12.15 -6.44
CA PHE A 373 -35.34 12.07 -6.99
C PHE A 373 -35.48 12.89 -8.29
N LYS A 374 -34.57 13.83 -8.53
CA LYS A 374 -34.54 14.71 -9.70
C LYS A 374 -33.09 14.91 -10.15
N ALA A 375 -32.91 15.36 -11.39
CA ALA A 375 -31.65 15.91 -11.87
C ALA A 375 -31.19 17.07 -10.97
N THR A 376 -29.96 17.01 -10.47
CA THR A 376 -29.38 17.98 -9.53
C THR A 376 -27.99 18.42 -9.96
N PRO A 377 -27.87 19.21 -11.06
CA PRO A 377 -26.57 19.58 -11.62
C PRO A 377 -25.70 20.44 -10.69
N HIS A 378 -26.30 21.07 -9.67
CA HIS A 378 -25.57 21.86 -8.66
C HIS A 378 -24.69 21.03 -7.71
N LEU A 379 -24.86 19.71 -7.71
CA LEU A 379 -24.06 18.73 -6.96
C LEU A 379 -22.91 18.14 -7.78
N ASP A 380 -22.87 18.43 -9.08
CA ASP A 380 -21.78 17.99 -9.96
C ASP A 380 -20.45 18.56 -9.50
N LYS A 381 -19.39 17.74 -9.60
CA LYS A 381 -18.04 18.05 -9.13
C LYS A 381 -17.93 18.38 -7.63
N LYS A 382 -18.93 18.02 -6.84
CA LYS A 382 -18.88 18.08 -5.38
C LYS A 382 -19.01 16.71 -4.77
N HIS A 383 -19.89 15.89 -5.35
CA HIS A 383 -20.15 14.54 -4.90
C HIS A 383 -19.75 13.54 -5.97
N THR A 384 -19.14 12.44 -5.53
CA THR A 384 -18.75 11.35 -6.43
C THR A 384 -19.97 10.52 -6.78
N VAL A 385 -20.39 10.56 -8.05
CA VAL A 385 -21.43 9.69 -8.60
C VAL A 385 -20.83 8.33 -8.94
N PHE A 386 -21.39 7.28 -8.36
CA PHE A 386 -20.85 5.92 -8.51
C PHE A 386 -21.87 4.90 -8.98
N GLY A 387 -23.14 5.27 -9.18
CA GLY A 387 -24.14 4.35 -9.72
C GLY A 387 -25.45 5.01 -10.15
N LYS A 388 -26.37 4.19 -10.62
CA LYS A 388 -27.72 4.57 -11.05
C LYS A 388 -28.73 3.48 -10.68
N LEU A 389 -29.96 3.88 -10.40
CA LEU A 389 -31.11 2.99 -10.25
C LEU A 389 -31.54 2.45 -11.62
N VAL A 390 -31.64 1.13 -11.74
CA VAL A 390 -32.06 0.44 -12.98
C VAL A 390 -33.44 -0.21 -12.82
N GLY A 391 -33.89 -0.44 -11.58
CA GLY A 391 -35.23 -0.94 -11.31
C GLY A 391 -35.70 -0.66 -9.89
N GLY A 392 -37.02 -0.64 -9.69
CA GLY A 392 -37.63 -0.26 -8.41
C GLY A 392 -37.99 1.22 -8.30
N GLU A 393 -38.30 1.88 -9.42
CA GLU A 393 -38.78 3.28 -9.42
C GLU A 393 -40.06 3.45 -8.59
N ASP A 394 -40.94 2.44 -8.57
CA ASP A 394 -42.16 2.43 -7.74
C ASP A 394 -41.84 2.55 -6.24
N VAL A 395 -40.73 1.93 -5.79
CA VAL A 395 -40.25 2.02 -4.41
C VAL A 395 -39.70 3.42 -4.15
N LEU A 396 -38.97 3.99 -5.11
CA LEU A 396 -38.46 5.36 -5.02
C LEU A 396 -39.61 6.38 -4.93
N ASP A 397 -40.66 6.21 -5.73
CA ASP A 397 -41.90 6.99 -5.66
C ASP A 397 -42.60 6.83 -4.31
N ALA A 398 -42.68 5.60 -3.80
CA ALA A 398 -43.27 5.33 -2.49
C ALA A 398 -42.48 5.98 -1.35
N MET A 399 -41.14 5.96 -1.43
CA MET A 399 -40.24 6.64 -0.50
C MET A 399 -40.47 8.16 -0.52
N GLU A 400 -40.57 8.75 -1.71
CA GLU A 400 -40.80 10.19 -1.88
C GLU A 400 -42.13 10.66 -1.26
N LYS A 401 -43.18 9.81 -1.32
CA LYS A 401 -44.51 10.08 -0.74
C LYS A 401 -44.55 9.96 0.79
N VAL A 402 -43.50 9.46 1.44
CA VAL A 402 -43.48 9.31 2.90
C VAL A 402 -43.47 10.68 3.58
N ARG A 403 -44.44 10.91 4.48
CA ARG A 403 -44.52 12.14 5.27
C ARG A 403 -43.29 12.29 6.15
N ARG A 404 -42.77 13.51 6.25
CA ARG A 404 -41.62 13.88 7.10
C ARG A 404 -42.08 14.37 8.45
N LYS A 405 -41.22 14.26 9.46
CA LYS A 405 -41.44 14.86 10.76
C LYS A 405 -41.37 16.39 10.63
N GLU A 406 -42.27 17.11 11.26
CA GLU A 406 -42.23 18.57 11.26
C GLU A 406 -40.93 19.06 11.94
N GLY A 407 -40.19 19.94 11.26
CA GLY A 407 -38.93 20.51 11.74
C GLY A 407 -37.66 19.65 11.58
N THR A 408 -37.75 18.42 11.06
CA THR A 408 -36.56 17.58 10.78
C THR A 408 -36.73 16.85 9.45
N ASP A 409 -35.67 16.71 8.65
CA ASP A 409 -35.70 15.95 7.39
C ASP A 409 -35.84 14.41 7.57
N LYS A 410 -36.21 13.94 8.78
CA LYS A 410 -36.41 12.53 9.09
C LYS A 410 -37.82 12.08 8.68
N PRO A 411 -37.98 10.89 8.09
CA PRO A 411 -39.30 10.35 7.77
C PRO A 411 -40.08 10.01 9.05
N LEU A 412 -41.40 10.22 9.04
CA LEU A 412 -42.28 9.88 10.18
C LEU A 412 -42.30 8.37 10.45
N LYS A 413 -42.40 7.59 9.37
CA LYS A 413 -42.26 6.13 9.42
C LYS A 413 -40.79 5.80 9.15
N PRO A 414 -40.09 5.10 10.05
CA PRO A 414 -38.69 4.77 9.85
C PRO A 414 -38.54 3.88 8.61
N LEU A 415 -37.84 4.41 7.61
CA LEU A 415 -37.42 3.66 6.43
C LEU A 415 -36.05 3.09 6.73
N MET A 416 -35.91 1.77 6.58
CA MET A 416 -34.64 1.08 6.78
C MET A 416 -34.35 0.12 5.63
N ILE A 417 -33.07 -0.08 5.39
CA ILE A 417 -32.54 -1.14 4.54
C ILE A 417 -32.54 -2.41 5.36
N THR A 418 -33.17 -3.47 4.87
CA THR A 418 -33.21 -4.77 5.57
C THR A 418 -31.96 -5.57 5.25
N GLU A 419 -31.63 -5.67 3.96
CA GLU A 419 -30.48 -6.43 3.47
C GLU A 419 -30.01 -5.86 2.13
N VAL A 420 -28.73 -6.10 1.82
CA VAL A 420 -28.12 -5.75 0.53
C VAL A 420 -27.59 -7.02 -0.14
N ILE A 421 -28.20 -7.38 -1.27
CA ILE A 421 -27.84 -8.57 -2.04
C ILE A 421 -26.98 -8.14 -3.24
N ILE A 422 -25.78 -8.69 -3.36
CA ILE A 422 -24.88 -8.44 -4.48
C ILE A 422 -25.07 -9.54 -5.52
N TYR A 423 -25.43 -9.18 -6.75
CA TYR A 423 -25.62 -10.14 -7.84
C TYR A 423 -24.35 -10.34 -8.66
N GLN A 424 -23.63 -9.26 -8.93
CA GLN A 424 -22.41 -9.29 -9.73
C GLN A 424 -21.35 -8.41 -9.08
N ASP A 425 -20.19 -9.00 -8.79
CA ASP A 425 -19.03 -8.30 -8.25
C ASP A 425 -17.81 -8.44 -9.18
N PRO A 426 -17.45 -7.37 -9.92
CA PRO A 426 -16.30 -7.40 -10.84
C PRO A 426 -14.95 -7.47 -10.11
N PHE A 427 -14.87 -7.08 -8.84
CA PHE A 427 -13.62 -7.07 -8.08
C PHE A 427 -13.25 -8.47 -7.57
N GLU A 428 -14.23 -9.33 -7.25
CA GLU A 428 -13.96 -10.73 -6.90
C GLU A 428 -13.48 -11.54 -8.10
N GLU A 429 -14.11 -11.34 -9.27
CA GLU A 429 -13.65 -11.93 -10.53
C GLU A 429 -12.22 -11.49 -10.85
N TYR A 430 -11.89 -10.22 -10.57
CA TYR A 430 -10.53 -9.73 -10.71
C TYR A 430 -9.55 -10.44 -9.75
N LYS A 431 -9.88 -10.51 -8.44
CA LYS A 431 -9.03 -11.12 -7.41
C LYS A 431 -8.78 -12.60 -7.70
N THR A 432 -9.81 -13.35 -8.08
CA THR A 432 -9.69 -14.77 -8.45
C THR A 432 -8.82 -14.97 -9.69
N ARG A 433 -8.95 -14.11 -10.71
CA ARG A 433 -8.10 -14.11 -11.91
C ARG A 433 -6.64 -13.79 -11.57
N LEU A 434 -6.40 -12.84 -10.68
CA LEU A 434 -5.06 -12.47 -10.23
C LEU A 434 -4.42 -13.60 -9.43
N ALA A 435 -5.15 -14.21 -8.49
CA ALA A 435 -4.69 -15.37 -7.73
C ALA A 435 -4.31 -16.54 -8.66
N LYS A 436 -5.11 -16.81 -9.69
CA LYS A 436 -4.80 -17.84 -10.71
C LYS A 436 -3.53 -17.51 -11.50
N LYS A 437 -3.30 -16.24 -11.85
CA LYS A 437 -2.07 -15.79 -12.52
C LYS A 437 -0.84 -15.95 -11.61
N LEU A 438 -0.97 -15.59 -10.33
CA LEU A 438 0.10 -15.74 -9.35
C LEU A 438 0.43 -17.20 -9.08
N ALA A 439 -0.58 -18.07 -8.96
CA ALA A 439 -0.40 -19.52 -8.82
C ALA A 439 0.33 -20.12 -10.03
N LYS A 440 -0.10 -19.79 -11.26
CA LYS A 440 0.59 -20.22 -12.49
C LYS A 440 2.04 -19.71 -12.55
N ARG A 441 2.30 -18.48 -12.10
CA ARG A 441 3.65 -17.91 -12.04
C ARG A 441 4.51 -18.64 -11.01
N ALA A 442 3.95 -18.97 -9.85
CA ALA A 442 4.62 -19.75 -8.80
C ALA A 442 4.95 -21.16 -9.31
N GLU A 443 4.00 -21.85 -9.95
CA GLU A 443 4.21 -23.16 -10.58
C GLU A 443 5.31 -23.11 -11.65
N SER A 444 5.33 -22.07 -12.51
CA SER A 444 6.37 -21.89 -13.52
C SER A 444 7.76 -21.60 -12.94
N LYS A 445 7.84 -21.08 -11.72
CA LYS A 445 9.11 -20.89 -10.98
C LYS A 445 9.53 -22.15 -10.23
N HIS A 446 8.57 -22.99 -9.82
CA HIS A 446 8.81 -24.22 -9.08
C HIS A 446 9.12 -25.44 -9.95
N HIS A 447 8.93 -25.35 -11.27
CA HIS A 447 9.73 -26.15 -12.19
C HIS A 447 11.11 -25.48 -12.32
N PRO A 448 12.15 -25.93 -11.59
CA PRO A 448 13.50 -25.69 -12.07
C PRO A 448 13.53 -26.22 -13.50
N ALA A 449 14.26 -25.55 -14.39
CA ALA A 449 14.53 -26.11 -15.70
C ALA A 449 14.85 -27.60 -15.54
N GLU A 450 13.93 -28.47 -15.95
CA GLU A 450 14.30 -29.85 -16.25
C GLU A 450 15.53 -29.73 -17.15
N ALA A 451 16.59 -30.44 -16.79
CA ALA A 451 17.75 -30.66 -17.66
C ALA A 451 17.25 -30.79 -19.11
N PRO A 452 17.90 -30.15 -20.09
CA PRO A 452 17.36 -30.01 -21.43
C PRO A 452 16.93 -31.39 -21.92
N LYS A 453 15.62 -31.63 -22.00
CA LYS A 453 15.09 -32.78 -22.72
C LYS A 453 15.57 -32.59 -24.14
N ASP A 454 16.39 -33.54 -24.57
CA ASP A 454 17.03 -33.64 -25.88
C ASP A 454 16.29 -32.80 -26.92
N THR A 455 16.89 -31.66 -27.25
CA THR A 455 16.51 -30.89 -28.42
C THR A 455 16.67 -31.82 -29.60
N LYS A 456 15.53 -32.22 -30.21
CA LYS A 456 15.52 -32.61 -31.62
C LYS A 456 16.32 -31.53 -32.36
N PRO A 457 17.26 -31.89 -33.25
CA PRO A 457 18.13 -30.91 -33.90
C PRO A 457 17.24 -30.01 -34.75
N LYS A 458 17.01 -28.78 -34.27
CA LYS A 458 16.40 -27.72 -35.06
C LYS A 458 17.55 -26.88 -35.57
N ASP A 459 17.56 -26.72 -36.88
CA ASP A 459 18.56 -26.00 -37.66
C ASP A 459 18.87 -24.61 -37.06
N ASP A 460 20.10 -24.43 -36.59
CA ASP A 460 20.66 -23.11 -36.28
C ASP A 460 20.91 -22.35 -37.59
N MET A 461 19.83 -21.73 -38.09
CA MET A 461 19.88 -20.73 -39.15
C MET A 461 19.79 -19.35 -38.51
N ASN A 462 20.81 -18.51 -38.72
CA ASN A 462 20.69 -17.09 -38.39
C ASN A 462 19.64 -16.42 -39.30
N TRP A 463 19.17 -15.23 -38.90
CA TRP A 463 18.20 -14.39 -39.62
C TRP A 463 18.49 -14.19 -41.13
N PHE A 464 19.73 -14.39 -41.56
CA PHE A 464 20.17 -14.33 -42.98
C PHE A 464 20.30 -15.70 -43.68
N GLY A 465 19.82 -16.78 -43.09
CA GLY A 465 19.72 -18.10 -43.74
C GLY A 465 21.04 -18.89 -43.87
N SER A 466 22.08 -18.54 -43.11
CA SER A 466 23.36 -19.28 -43.12
C SER A 466 23.54 -20.09 -41.83
N LYS A 467 23.87 -21.39 -41.98
CA LYS A 467 24.14 -22.32 -40.86
C LYS A 467 25.47 -21.99 -40.19
N VAL A 468 25.44 -21.72 -38.89
CA VAL A 468 26.64 -21.49 -38.08
C VAL A 468 27.02 -22.80 -37.40
N GLY A 469 28.18 -23.38 -37.74
CA GLY A 469 28.71 -24.52 -36.97
C GLY A 469 29.32 -25.71 -37.74
N ALA A 470 29.56 -25.64 -39.05
CA ALA A 470 30.37 -26.65 -39.75
C ALA A 470 31.85 -26.23 -39.75
N GLY A 471 32.59 -26.62 -38.72
CA GLY A 471 34.04 -26.48 -38.69
C GLY A 471 34.71 -27.48 -39.64
N GLN A 472 35.34 -26.98 -40.70
CA GLN A 472 36.45 -27.68 -41.36
C GLN A 472 37.76 -27.25 -40.70
N LYS A 473 38.54 -28.23 -40.24
CA LYS A 473 39.91 -28.06 -39.70
C LYS A 473 40.93 -27.79 -40.83
N PRO A 474 42.14 -27.30 -40.50
CA PRO A 474 42.90 -26.37 -41.33
C PRO A 474 43.82 -27.06 -42.34
N ALA A 475 44.10 -26.38 -43.45
CA ALA A 475 45.28 -26.59 -44.28
C ALA A 475 46.10 -25.29 -44.34
N ALA A 476 47.39 -25.40 -44.08
CA ALA A 476 48.33 -24.31 -43.99
C ALA A 476 48.71 -23.75 -45.37
N SER A 477 48.83 -22.42 -45.47
CA SER A 477 49.98 -21.75 -46.12
C SER A 477 49.96 -20.22 -45.90
N THR A 478 51.00 -19.74 -45.24
CA THR A 478 51.78 -18.50 -45.47
C THR A 478 51.11 -17.22 -45.99
N GLY A 479 51.33 -16.10 -45.28
CA GLY A 479 51.64 -14.81 -45.91
C GLY A 479 50.95 -13.55 -45.36
N VAL A 480 51.64 -12.87 -44.42
CA VAL A 480 51.87 -11.41 -44.31
C VAL A 480 50.77 -10.40 -44.73
N GLY A 481 50.48 -9.46 -43.81
CA GLY A 481 50.30 -8.04 -44.15
C GLY A 481 48.92 -7.45 -43.88
N GLY A 482 48.87 -6.45 -42.99
CA GLY A 482 47.65 -5.71 -42.64
C GLY A 482 47.16 -4.74 -43.72
N GLY A 483 45.97 -4.16 -43.48
CA GLY A 483 45.46 -3.06 -44.29
C GLY A 483 43.95 -2.88 -44.21
N VAL A 484 43.54 -1.81 -43.53
CA VAL A 484 42.16 -1.32 -43.48
C VAL A 484 41.78 -0.69 -44.82
N GLY A 485 40.58 -0.99 -45.31
CA GLY A 485 39.84 -0.14 -46.25
C GLY A 485 39.68 -0.67 -47.67
N LYS A 486 38.42 -0.76 -48.13
CA LYS A 486 38.00 -0.43 -49.49
C LYS A 486 36.47 -0.38 -49.59
N TYR A 487 35.95 0.84 -49.52
CA TYR A 487 34.68 1.23 -50.13
C TYR A 487 34.82 1.17 -51.67
N LEU A 488 33.67 1.25 -52.35
CA LEU A 488 33.44 1.26 -53.81
C LEU A 488 33.45 -0.12 -54.50
N ASN A 489 32.27 -0.63 -54.84
CA ASN A 489 31.72 -0.34 -56.17
C ASN A 489 30.26 -0.80 -56.35
N LEU A 490 29.46 0.14 -56.89
CA LEU A 490 28.12 0.00 -57.44
C LEU A 490 28.03 -1.12 -58.50
N LYS A 491 26.87 -1.80 -58.57
CA LYS A 491 25.99 -1.78 -59.75
C LYS A 491 24.69 -2.59 -59.53
N ARG A 492 23.55 -1.92 -59.78
CA ARG A 492 22.24 -2.51 -60.10
C ARG A 492 22.17 -2.67 -61.63
N PRO A 493 21.49 -3.68 -62.19
CA PRO A 493 20.14 -3.49 -62.80
C PRO A 493 19.19 -4.69 -62.52
N LEU A 494 17.88 -4.50 -62.29
CA LEU A 494 16.72 -4.38 -63.20
C LEU A 494 16.33 -5.64 -64.02
N GLU A 495 15.18 -6.19 -63.60
CA GLU A 495 14.03 -6.84 -64.28
C GLU A 495 14.14 -7.90 -65.41
N ALA A 496 13.46 -9.03 -65.11
CA ALA A 496 12.45 -9.78 -65.89
C ALA A 496 12.80 -10.49 -67.22
N SER A 497 12.72 -11.84 -67.20
CA SER A 497 11.81 -12.66 -68.04
C SER A 497 12.15 -14.16 -67.91
N ALA A 498 11.12 -15.00 -67.76
CA ALA A 498 11.14 -16.46 -67.98
C ALA A 498 10.48 -16.74 -69.37
N PRO A 499 10.32 -17.99 -69.90
CA PRO A 499 10.61 -19.35 -69.37
C PRO A 499 11.15 -20.38 -70.41
N ALA A 500 11.36 -21.65 -70.01
CA ALA A 500 10.90 -22.93 -70.65
C ALA A 500 11.86 -24.16 -70.64
N ASN A 501 11.51 -25.16 -69.80
CA ASN A 501 11.36 -26.65 -69.95
C ASN A 501 12.24 -27.52 -70.89
N PRO A 502 12.49 -28.83 -70.55
CA PRO A 502 11.56 -29.93 -70.93
C PRO A 502 11.37 -31.10 -69.89
N PRO A 503 10.47 -32.10 -70.16
CA PRO A 503 9.81 -32.99 -69.18
C PRO A 503 10.21 -34.50 -69.38
N PRO A 504 9.46 -35.58 -68.98
CA PRO A 504 8.17 -35.66 -68.27
C PRO A 504 7.91 -36.87 -67.29
N HIS A 505 6.68 -36.89 -66.73
CA HIS A 505 5.77 -38.01 -66.35
C HIS A 505 6.13 -38.90 -65.13
N GLU A 506 5.22 -39.32 -64.22
CA GLU A 506 3.75 -39.26 -64.06
C GLU A 506 3.39 -39.85 -62.66
N ASN A 507 2.43 -39.29 -61.92
CA ASN A 507 1.34 -40.09 -61.30
C ASN A 507 0.30 -39.32 -60.44
N ASP A 508 -0.88 -39.91 -60.50
CA ASP A 508 -2.25 -39.56 -60.11
C ASP A 508 -2.60 -39.15 -58.64
N LYS A 509 -3.59 -38.24 -58.58
CA LYS A 509 -4.83 -38.16 -57.77
C LYS A 509 -4.86 -38.19 -56.21
N LYS A 510 -5.37 -37.05 -55.70
CA LYS A 510 -6.53 -36.83 -54.77
C LYS A 510 -6.53 -37.40 -53.34
N LYS A 511 -6.52 -36.51 -52.32
CA LYS A 511 -7.70 -36.03 -51.52
C LYS A 511 -7.30 -35.11 -50.35
N ARG A 512 -8.26 -34.24 -49.99
CA ARG A 512 -8.30 -33.12 -49.03
C ARG A 512 -8.11 -33.49 -47.53
N LYS A 513 -7.50 -32.59 -46.73
CA LYS A 513 -8.13 -31.68 -45.72
C LYS A 513 -7.05 -30.84 -44.99
N VAL A 514 -7.12 -29.50 -45.07
CA VAL A 514 -7.46 -28.53 -44.00
C VAL A 514 -6.39 -28.33 -42.90
N ALA A 515 -5.75 -27.15 -42.87
CA ALA A 515 -5.53 -26.34 -41.66
C ALA A 515 -4.91 -24.96 -42.01
N THR A 516 -5.73 -23.92 -41.82
CA THR A 516 -5.40 -22.62 -41.21
C THR A 516 -3.92 -22.15 -41.17
N GLY A 517 -3.59 -21.16 -42.01
CA GLY A 517 -2.36 -20.37 -41.94
C GLY A 517 -2.69 -18.90 -42.23
N PHE A 518 -2.24 -18.04 -41.33
CA PHE A 518 -2.46 -16.59 -41.26
C PHE A 518 -2.04 -15.86 -42.56
N GLY A 519 -2.88 -14.92 -42.98
CA GLY A 519 -2.87 -14.31 -44.31
C GLY A 519 -1.74 -13.33 -44.61
N ASP A 520 -1.46 -13.27 -45.91
CA ASP A 520 -0.48 -12.50 -46.63
C ASP A 520 -0.72 -10.97 -46.54
N PHE A 521 0.34 -10.18 -46.42
CA PHE A 521 0.33 -8.71 -46.29
C PHE A 521 1.02 -8.03 -47.48
N SER A 522 0.88 -8.58 -48.70
CA SER A 522 1.34 -7.90 -49.91
C SER A 522 0.27 -6.93 -50.41
N GLY A 523 0.24 -5.72 -49.83
CA GLY A 523 -0.68 -4.67 -50.25
C GLY A 523 -0.70 -3.41 -49.39
N TRP A 524 0.34 -3.16 -48.59
CA TRP A 524 0.53 -1.88 -47.91
C TRP A 524 1.97 -1.38 -48.02
#